data_AF-U4KMX4-F1
#
_entry.id   AF-U4KMX4-F1
#
_cell.length_a   1.000
_cell.length_b   1.000
_cell.length_c   1.000
_cell.angle_alpha   90.00
_cell.angle_beta   90.00
_cell.angle_gamma   90.00
#
_symmetry.space_group_name_H-M   'P 1'
#
loop_
_entity.id
_entity.type
_entity.pdbx_description
1 polymer ?
#
loop_
_entity_poly.entity_id
_entity_poly.type
_entity_poly.pdbx_seq_one_letter_code
_entity_poly.pdbx_strand_id
1 'polypeptide(L)'
;MVIILRCLICNSIYYEKRDLRTLFRTKPSFRCQSCEKKYLNVCRYETIPIERFLLHRYYFFEEEVQFTIDAFDDHYLLFLQNTLEEILKNGTLIIVESLSDELFQVLDLLKFSHIYVYCLYVLKI
;
A
#
# COMPACT_ATOMS: atom_id res chain seq x y z
N MET A 1 10.07 -8.57 24.68
CA MET A 1 9.93 -7.13 24.36
C MET A 1 8.47 -6.85 24.02
N VAL A 2 7.93 -5.71 24.41
CA VAL A 2 6.56 -5.31 24.04
C VAL A 2 6.68 -4.30 22.92
N ILE A 3 6.01 -4.55 21.80
CA ILE A 3 5.88 -3.58 20.71
C ILE A 3 4.50 -2.95 20.79
N ILE A 4 4.45 -1.65 20.53
CA ILE A 4 3.21 -0.89 20.44
C ILE A 4 2.75 -0.98 18.99
N LEU A 5 1.52 -1.45 18.78
CA LEU A 5 0.90 -1.56 17.47
C LEU A 5 -0.36 -0.70 17.46
N ARG A 6 -0.60 -0.05 16.33
CA ARG A 6 -1.88 0.61 16.05
C ARG A 6 -2.68 -0.28 15.12
N CYS A 7 -3.93 -0.54 15.52
CA CYS A 7 -4.86 -1.27 14.69
C CYS A 7 -5.32 -0.37 13.56
N LEU A 8 -5.08 -0.78 12.32
CA LEU A 8 -5.48 0.03 11.17
C LEU A 8 -7.01 0.16 11.08
N ILE A 9 -7.77 -0.78 11.66
CA ILE A 9 -9.24 -0.88 11.45
C ILE A 9 -10.06 -0.14 12.47
N CYS A 10 -9.69 -0.23 13.74
CA CYS A 10 -10.39 0.50 14.79
C CYS A 10 -9.57 1.65 15.37
N ASN A 11 -8.38 1.92 14.79
CA ASN A 11 -7.40 2.89 15.26
C ASN A 11 -6.89 2.67 16.71
N SER A 12 -7.37 1.61 17.40
CA SER A 12 -6.99 1.28 18.76
C SER A 12 -5.52 0.87 18.84
N ILE A 13 -4.85 1.35 19.88
CA ILE A 13 -3.49 0.96 20.21
C ILE A 13 -3.55 -0.33 21.03
N TYR A 14 -2.75 -1.32 20.67
CA TYR A 14 -2.61 -2.57 21.40
C TYR A 14 -1.15 -3.01 21.49
N TYR A 15 -0.88 -3.89 22.45
CA TYR A 15 0.48 -4.27 22.84
C TYR A 15 0.72 -5.73 22.48
N GLU A 16 1.73 -5.98 21.66
CA GLU A 16 2.12 -7.35 21.30
C GLU A 16 3.43 -7.72 21.99
N LYS A 17 3.44 -8.84 22.71
CA LYS A 17 4.69 -9.42 23.21
C LYS A 17 5.40 -10.14 22.07
N ARG A 18 6.63 -9.72 21.78
CA ARG A 18 7.55 -10.42 20.87
C ARG A 18 8.81 -10.85 21.58
N ASP A 19 9.35 -11.98 21.14
CA ASP A 19 10.69 -12.44 21.48
C ASP A 19 11.68 -12.07 20.37
N LEU A 20 12.99 -12.26 20.61
CA LEU A 20 14.02 -11.95 19.62
C LEU A 20 13.85 -12.73 18.30
N ARG A 21 13.25 -13.92 18.35
CA ARG A 21 13.04 -14.78 17.16
C ARG A 21 11.91 -14.26 16.27
N THR A 22 10.93 -13.58 16.86
CA THR A 22 9.71 -13.07 16.20
C THR A 22 9.77 -11.57 15.94
N LEU A 23 10.71 -10.86 16.57
CA LEU A 23 10.87 -9.42 16.42
C LEU A 23 11.13 -9.01 14.96
N PHE A 24 12.02 -9.73 14.27
CA PHE A 24 12.44 -9.42 12.91
C PHE A 24 11.65 -10.19 11.83
N ARG A 25 10.67 -11.01 12.23
CA ARG A 25 9.82 -11.72 11.27
C ARG A 25 8.69 -10.83 10.81
N THR A 26 8.64 -10.58 9.50
CA THR A 26 7.50 -9.95 8.83
C THR A 26 6.28 -10.85 9.00
N LYS A 27 5.19 -10.31 9.56
CA LYS A 27 3.93 -11.06 9.65
C LYS A 27 3.15 -10.90 8.34
N PRO A 28 2.77 -11.99 7.66
CA PRO A 28 1.96 -11.91 6.46
C PRO A 28 0.52 -11.46 6.75
N SER A 29 0.08 -11.61 8.00
CA SER A 29 -1.23 -11.13 8.45
C SER A 29 -1.15 -10.55 9.85
N PHE A 30 -1.90 -9.48 10.07
CA PHE A 30 -2.04 -8.83 11.35
C PHE A 30 -3.47 -9.03 11.83
N ARG A 31 -3.63 -9.50 13.07
CA ARG A 31 -4.91 -9.52 13.76
C ARG A 31 -4.89 -8.46 14.85
N CYS A 32 -5.84 -7.55 14.79
CA CYS A 32 -6.02 -6.53 15.81
C CYS A 32 -6.49 -7.16 17.12
N GLN A 33 -5.86 -6.85 18.25
CA GLN A 33 -6.31 -7.38 19.55
C GLN A 33 -7.53 -6.65 20.10
N SER A 34 -7.85 -5.46 19.58
CA SER A 34 -8.99 -4.67 20.04
C SER A 34 -10.29 -4.97 19.29
N CYS A 35 -10.25 -5.07 17.96
CA CYS A 35 -11.44 -5.35 17.14
C CYS A 35 -11.44 -6.74 16.49
N GLU A 36 -10.43 -7.57 16.78
CA GLU A 36 -10.26 -8.95 16.29
C GLU A 36 -10.18 -9.15 14.77
N LYS A 37 -10.37 -8.09 13.99
CA LYS A 37 -10.28 -8.15 12.55
C LYS A 37 -8.84 -8.45 12.11
N LYS A 38 -8.75 -9.28 11.07
CA LYS A 38 -7.49 -9.72 10.43
C LYS A 38 -7.33 -8.97 9.12
N TYR A 39 -6.11 -8.52 8.81
CA TYR A 39 -5.76 -7.99 7.50
C TYR A 39 -4.45 -8.61 7.03
N LEU A 40 -4.34 -8.85 5.73
CA LEU A 40 -3.18 -9.46 5.08
C LEU A 40 -2.31 -8.34 4.52
N ASN A 41 -1.05 -8.26 4.96
CA ASN A 41 -0.09 -7.35 4.36
C ASN A 41 0.53 -8.07 3.16
N VAL A 42 0.11 -7.65 1.97
CA VAL A 42 0.54 -8.23 0.70
C VAL A 42 1.05 -7.10 -0.16
N CYS A 43 2.35 -6.84 -0.11
CA CYS A 43 2.98 -5.94 -1.08
C CYS A 43 3.13 -6.67 -2.42
N ARG A 44 2.23 -6.41 -3.36
CA ARG A 44 2.37 -6.84 -4.76
C ARG A 44 2.79 -5.66 -5.62
N TYR A 45 3.65 -5.95 -6.57
CA TYR A 45 4.11 -5.00 -7.56
C TYR A 45 3.90 -5.59 -8.95
N GLU A 46 3.41 -4.79 -9.87
CA GLU A 46 3.37 -5.13 -11.28
C GLU A 46 3.62 -3.91 -12.17
N THR A 47 4.04 -4.18 -13.39
CA THR A 47 4.22 -3.17 -14.43
C THR A 47 3.31 -3.51 -15.58
N ILE A 48 2.44 -2.58 -15.95
CA ILE A 48 1.49 -2.73 -17.04
C ILE A 48 1.90 -1.76 -18.15
N PRO A 49 2.33 -2.25 -19.32
CA PRO A 49 2.59 -1.40 -20.46
C PRO A 49 1.27 -0.87 -21.04
N ILE A 50 1.15 0.45 -21.12
CA ILE A 50 0.05 1.15 -21.79
C ILE A 50 0.68 1.90 -22.98
N GLU A 51 -0.07 2.10 -24.07
CA GLU A 51 0.48 2.58 -25.36
C GLU A 51 1.42 3.79 -25.25
N ARG A 52 1.18 4.68 -24.28
CA ARG A 52 1.92 5.94 -24.10
C ARG A 52 2.78 6.00 -22.83
N PHE A 53 2.62 5.06 -21.90
CA PHE A 53 3.32 5.09 -20.62
C PHE A 53 3.41 3.71 -19.97
N LEU A 54 4.35 3.55 -19.03
CA LEU A 54 4.38 2.38 -18.15
C LEU A 54 3.64 2.69 -16.85
N LEU A 55 2.67 1.84 -16.51
CA LEU A 55 1.96 1.89 -15.24
C LEU A 55 2.62 0.94 -14.24
N HIS A 56 3.28 1.50 -13.23
CA HIS A 56 3.85 0.79 -12.10
C HIS A 56 2.83 0.76 -10.97
N ARG A 57 2.28 -0.41 -10.65
CA ARG A 57 1.20 -0.54 -9.67
C ARG A 57 1.67 -1.31 -8.44
N TYR A 58 1.49 -0.69 -7.27
CA TYR A 58 1.74 -1.29 -5.97
C TYR A 58 0.42 -1.54 -5.27
N TYR A 59 0.25 -2.74 -4.72
CA TYR A 59 -0.86 -3.12 -3.87
C TYR A 59 -0.36 -3.54 -2.52
N PHE A 60 -1.11 -3.22 -1.48
CA PHE A 60 -0.71 -3.52 -0.10
C PHE A 60 -1.68 -4.46 0.62
N PHE A 61 -2.93 -4.56 0.14
CA PHE A 61 -3.99 -5.39 0.72
C PHE A 61 -4.76 -6.17 -0.37
N GLU A 62 -5.12 -7.43 -0.07
CA GLU A 62 -5.92 -8.29 -0.97
C GLU A 62 -7.43 -8.06 -0.86
N GLU A 63 -7.88 -7.40 0.21
CA GLU A 63 -9.29 -7.15 0.47
C GLU A 63 -9.52 -5.64 0.50
N GLU A 64 -10.72 -5.21 0.11
CA GLU A 64 -11.15 -3.82 0.33
C GLU A 64 -11.33 -3.62 1.84
N VAL A 65 -10.71 -2.57 2.35
CA VAL A 65 -10.70 -2.27 3.76
C VAL A 65 -10.97 -0.79 3.91
N GLN A 66 -11.83 -0.44 4.87
CA GLN A 66 -12.25 0.94 5.17
C GLN A 66 -11.13 1.73 5.86
N PHE A 67 -9.93 1.73 5.28
CA PHE A 67 -8.77 2.44 5.79
C PHE A 67 -8.57 3.72 5.02
N THR A 68 -8.20 4.78 5.73
CA THR A 68 -7.62 5.98 5.12
C THR A 68 -6.12 5.76 4.91
N ILE A 69 -5.54 6.51 3.98
CA ILE A 69 -4.09 6.47 3.67
C ILE A 69 -3.20 6.62 4.93
N ASP A 70 -3.64 7.42 5.91
CA ASP A 70 -2.94 7.70 7.18
C ASP A 70 -2.68 6.43 8.02
N ALA A 71 -3.45 5.36 7.79
CA ALA A 71 -3.28 4.11 8.51
C ALA A 71 -1.97 3.39 8.12
N PHE A 72 -1.29 3.78 7.05
CA PHE A 72 -0.11 3.05 6.58
C PHE A 72 1.09 3.91 6.17
N ASP A 73 1.15 5.13 6.69
CA ASP A 73 2.28 6.05 6.51
C ASP A 73 3.64 5.35 6.66
N ASP A 74 3.87 4.61 7.75
CA ASP A 74 5.16 3.95 8.01
C ASP A 74 5.49 2.86 6.97
N HIS A 75 4.49 2.15 6.46
CA HIS A 75 4.70 1.11 5.46
C HIS A 75 4.94 1.70 4.08
N TYR A 76 4.16 2.72 3.67
CA TYR A 76 4.35 3.39 2.38
C TYR A 76 5.68 4.11 2.29
N LEU A 77 6.14 4.73 3.38
CA LEU A 77 7.41 5.46 3.39
C LEU A 77 8.60 4.59 2.99
N LEU A 78 8.63 3.32 3.40
CA LEU A 78 9.71 2.40 3.03
C LEU A 78 9.71 2.09 1.52
N PHE A 79 8.54 1.87 0.93
CA PHE A 79 8.42 1.60 -0.51
C PHE A 79 8.64 2.84 -1.36
N LEU A 80 8.13 3.98 -0.89
CA LEU A 80 8.39 5.28 -1.48
C LEU A 80 9.89 5.55 -1.50
N GLN A 81 10.61 5.40 -0.38
CA GLN A 81 12.06 5.60 -0.34
C GLN A 81 12.81 4.76 -1.39
N ASN A 82 12.39 3.51 -1.61
CA ASN A 82 13.04 2.62 -2.59
C ASN A 82 12.73 2.99 -4.05
N THR A 83 11.66 3.72 -4.32
CA THR A 83 11.17 4.02 -5.69
C THR A 83 11.24 5.51 -6.02
N LEU A 84 11.47 6.36 -5.01
CA LEU A 84 11.44 7.82 -5.13
C LEU A 84 12.46 8.33 -6.13
N GLU A 85 13.67 7.75 -6.14
CA GLU A 85 14.71 8.17 -7.10
C GLU A 85 14.31 7.91 -8.56
N GLU A 86 13.60 6.81 -8.84
CA GLU A 86 13.11 6.50 -10.19
C GLU A 86 11.95 7.40 -10.58
N ILE A 87 11.02 7.61 -9.65
CA ILE A 87 9.87 8.51 -9.81
C ILE A 87 10.37 9.93 -10.12
N LEU A 88 11.31 10.45 -9.32
CA LEU A 88 11.84 11.80 -9.50
C LEU A 88 12.59 11.98 -10.82
N LYS A 89 13.17 10.90 -11.37
CA LYS A 89 13.85 10.96 -12.67
C LYS A 89 12.87 11.01 -13.83
N ASN A 90 11.88 10.11 -13.85
CA ASN A 90 11.14 9.80 -15.08
C ASN A 90 9.62 9.60 -14.92
N GLY A 91 9.04 9.82 -13.73
CA GLY A 91 7.69 9.39 -13.43
C GLY A 91 6.82 10.38 -12.66
N THR A 92 5.54 10.06 -12.59
CA THR A 92 4.55 10.75 -11.74
C THR A 92 4.04 9.77 -10.70
N LEU A 93 4.05 10.16 -9.42
CA LEU A 93 3.48 9.38 -8.33
C LEU A 93 2.02 9.80 -8.13
N ILE A 94 1.14 8.81 -8.09
CA ILE A 94 -0.27 8.94 -7.76
C ILE A 94 -0.56 7.99 -6.61
N ILE A 95 -1.16 8.51 -5.54
CA ILE A 95 -1.58 7.68 -4.41
C ILE A 95 -3.09 7.75 -4.34
N VAL A 96 -3.73 6.60 -4.43
CA VAL A 96 -5.18 6.46 -4.45
C VAL A 96 -5.61 5.28 -3.59
N GLU A 97 -6.80 5.38 -3.02
CA GLU A 97 -7.40 4.27 -2.28
C GLU A 97 -7.71 3.13 -3.26
N SER A 98 -8.48 3.44 -4.31
CA SER A 98 -8.91 2.56 -5.39
C SER A 98 -8.45 3.03 -6.77
N LEU A 99 -8.37 2.09 -7.71
CA LEU A 99 -8.42 2.38 -9.14
C LEU A 99 -9.87 2.43 -9.60
N SER A 100 -10.22 3.37 -10.46
CA SER A 100 -11.54 3.41 -11.10
C SER A 100 -11.39 3.67 -12.59
N ASP A 101 -12.39 3.31 -13.37
CA ASP A 101 -12.40 3.56 -14.81
C ASP A 101 -12.33 5.07 -15.11
N GLU A 102 -12.93 5.90 -14.27
CA GLU A 102 -12.84 7.37 -14.39
C GLU A 102 -11.41 7.87 -14.17
N LEU A 103 -10.68 7.30 -13.21
CA LEU A 103 -9.28 7.63 -13.00
C LEU A 103 -8.47 7.28 -14.26
N PHE A 104 -8.66 6.10 -14.83
CA PHE A 104 -7.96 5.70 -16.05
C PHE A 104 -8.27 6.62 -17.24
N GLN A 105 -9.54 6.99 -17.42
CA GLN A 105 -9.95 7.94 -18.45
C GLN A 105 -9.24 9.29 -18.29
N VAL A 106 -9.08 9.78 -17.06
CA VAL A 106 -8.34 11.03 -16.80
C VAL A 106 -6.85 10.84 -17.08
N LEU A 107 -6.25 9.71 -16.68
CA LEU A 107 -4.83 9.45 -16.92
C LEU A 107 -4.48 9.34 -18.41
N ASP A 108 -5.36 8.78 -19.23
CA ASP A 108 -5.18 8.67 -20.69
C ASP A 108 -5.17 10.03 -21.40
N LEU A 109 -5.81 11.04 -20.83
CA LEU A 109 -5.83 12.42 -21.35
C LEU A 109 -4.53 13.17 -21.05
N LEU A 110 -3.77 12.71 -20.07
CA LEU A 110 -2.54 13.35 -19.61
C LEU A 110 -1.31 12.74 -20.29
N LYS A 111 -0.29 13.56 -20.53
CA LYS A 111 0.96 13.10 -21.18
C LYS A 111 1.97 12.69 -20.12
N PHE A 112 2.07 11.39 -19.87
CA PHE A 112 3.04 10.81 -18.94
C PHE A 112 4.03 9.89 -19.67
N SER A 113 5.24 9.76 -19.11
CA SER A 113 6.23 8.75 -19.50
C SER A 113 6.11 7.49 -18.64
N HIS A 114 6.07 7.67 -17.32
CA HIS A 114 5.83 6.62 -16.34
C HIS A 114 4.84 7.11 -15.28
N ILE A 115 3.90 6.26 -14.88
CA ILE A 115 2.98 6.52 -13.77
C ILE A 115 3.20 5.47 -12.71
N TYR A 116 3.47 5.89 -11.49
CA TYR A 116 3.59 5.04 -10.32
C TYR A 116 2.33 5.22 -9.50
N VAL A 117 1.50 4.19 -9.43
CA VAL A 117 0.27 4.19 -8.65
C VAL A 117 0.42 3.30 -7.43
N TYR A 118 0.27 3.91 -6.27
CA TYR A 118 0.20 3.23 -4.99
C TYR A 118 -1.27 3.06 -4.64
N CYS A 119 -1.77 1.84 -4.80
CA CYS A 119 -3.13 1.45 -4.49
C CYS A 119 -3.16 0.72 -3.16
N LEU A 120 -4.04 1.13 -2.26
CA LEU A 120 -4.15 0.46 -0.98
C LEU A 120 -4.63 -0.99 -1.19
N TYR A 121 -5.63 -1.21 -2.05
CA TYR A 121 -6.24 -2.53 -2.25
C TYR A 121 -6.24 -3.00 -3.70
N VAL A 122 -6.19 -4.33 -3.86
CA VAL A 122 -6.47 -5.00 -5.13
C VAL A 122 -7.96 -4.89 -5.40
N LEU A 123 -8.36 -4.02 -6.33
CA LEU A 123 -9.68 -4.14 -6.93
C LEU A 123 -9.74 -5.44 -7.72
N LYS A 124 -10.64 -6.34 -7.32
CA LYS A 124 -11.14 -7.37 -8.24
C LYS A 124 -11.97 -6.63 -9.28
N ILE A 125 -11.35 -6.35 -10.42
CA ILE A 125 -12.06 -6.11 -11.68
C ILE A 125 -12.68 -7.44 -12.10
#